data_AF-A0AA51JR15-F1
#
_entry.id   AF-A0AA51JR15-F1
#
_cell.length_a   1.000
_cell.length_b   1.000
_cell.length_c   1.000
_cell.angle_alpha   90.00
_cell.angle_beta   90.00
_cell.angle_gamma   90.00
#
_symmetry.space_group_name_H-M   'P 1'
#
loop_
_entity.id
_entity.type
_entity.pdbx_description
1 polymer ?
#
loop_
_entity_poly.entity_id
_entity_poly.type
_entity_poly.pdbx_seq_one_letter_code
_entity_poly.pdbx_strand_id
1 'polypeptide(L)' 'VLKTKLVRARMNQASRSVRVSSTMHRTFGRAQWEQLRDVLIAWRTNVNSAHESMKSVAVAQIEY' A
#
# COMPACT_ATOMS: atom_id res chain seq x y z
N VAL A 1 -17.13 -3.91 -15.89
CA VAL A 1 -16.49 -4.68 -14.80
C VAL A 1 -15.65 -5.80 -15.43
N LEU A 2 -14.35 -5.88 -15.13
CA LEU A 2 -13.48 -6.96 -15.64
C LEU A 2 -13.95 -8.30 -15.05
N LYS A 3 -14.20 -9.30 -15.90
CA LYS A 3 -14.82 -10.57 -15.50
C LYS A 3 -13.87 -11.52 -14.79
N THR A 4 -12.56 -11.36 -14.96
CA THR A 4 -11.55 -12.17 -14.28
C THR A 4 -11.08 -11.46 -13.01
N LYS A 5 -11.03 -12.18 -11.88
CA LYS A 5 -10.60 -11.62 -10.58
C LYS A 5 -9.09 -11.29 -10.50
N LEU A 6 -8.37 -11.46 -11.61
CA LEU A 6 -6.91 -11.28 -11.67
C LEU A 6 -6.49 -9.81 -11.74
N VAL A 7 -7.38 -8.90 -12.16
CA VAL A 7 -7.03 -7.48 -12.31
C VAL A 7 -8.19 -6.61 -11.86
N ARG A 8 -7.91 -5.68 -10.95
CA ARG A 8 -8.80 -4.58 -10.60
C ARG A 8 -8.29 -3.32 -11.27
N ALA A 9 -9.00 -2.82 -12.27
CA ALA A 9 -8.65 -1.61 -13.01
C ALA A 9 -9.89 -0.79 -13.40
N ARG A 10 -9.69 0.50 -13.67
CA ARG A 10 -10.71 1.43 -14.18
C ARG A 10 -10.22 2.10 -15.46
N MET A 11 -11.09 2.20 -16.46
CA MET A 11 -10.80 2.90 -17.71
C MET A 11 -11.26 4.35 -17.61
N ASN A 12 -10.35 5.27 -17.94
CA ASN A 12 -10.69 6.65 -18.25
C ASN A 12 -10.74 6.81 -19.77
N GLN A 13 -11.95 6.83 -20.30
CA GLN A 13 -12.20 6.90 -21.74
C GLN A 13 -11.72 8.23 -22.36
N ALA A 14 -11.91 9.35 -21.65
CA ALA A 14 -11.57 10.68 -22.15
C ALA A 14 -10.05 10.83 -22.38
N SER A 15 -9.25 10.29 -21.46
CA SER A 15 -7.78 10.26 -21.59
C SER A 15 -7.25 9.00 -22.27
N ARG A 16 -8.13 8.12 -22.77
CA ARG A 16 -7.79 6.82 -23.37
C ARG A 16 -6.79 6.00 -22.54
N SER A 17 -6.93 6.02 -21.22
CA SER A 17 -5.99 5.37 -20.30
C SER A 17 -6.69 4.42 -19.33
N VAL A 18 -5.97 3.39 -18.89
CA VAL A 18 -6.48 2.41 -17.92
C VAL A 18 -5.64 2.49 -16.66
N ARG A 19 -6.26 2.87 -15.54
CA ARG A 19 -5.63 2.86 -14.23
C ARG A 19 -5.83 1.50 -13.59
N VAL A 20 -4.74 0.79 -13.36
CA VAL A 20 -4.73 -0.50 -12.69
C VAL A 20 -4.52 -0.28 -11.19
N SER A 21 -5.45 -0.77 -10.36
CA SER A 21 -5.41 -0.63 -8.90
C SER A 21 -4.80 -1.85 -8.21
N SER A 22 -4.98 -3.06 -8.77
CA SER A 22 -4.37 -4.28 -8.26
C SER A 22 -4.30 -5.32 -9.37
N THR A 23 -3.18 -6.06 -9.42
CA THR A 23 -2.98 -7.20 -10.30
C THR A 23 -2.56 -8.40 -9.47
N MET A 24 -3.18 -9.54 -9.72
CA MET A 24 -2.71 -10.82 -9.22
C MET A 24 -1.56 -11.28 -10.12
N HIS A 25 -0.40 -11.55 -9.52
CA HIS A 25 0.76 -12.04 -10.25
C HIS A 25 0.50 -13.49 -10.70
N ARG A 26 0.71 -13.76 -12.00
CA ARG A 26 0.57 -15.12 -12.57
C ARG A 26 1.69 -16.06 -12.10
N THR A 27 2.86 -15.49 -11.82
CA THR A 27 4.02 -16.16 -11.21
C THR A 27 4.58 -15.26 -10.11
N PHE A 28 4.95 -15.86 -8.98
CA PHE A 28 5.45 -15.14 -7.81
C PHE A 28 6.81 -15.74 -7.41
N GLY A 29 7.88 -15.14 -7.95
CA GLY A 29 9.25 -15.59 -7.76
C GLY A 29 9.99 -14.79 -6.69
N ARG A 30 11.30 -15.00 -6.61
CA ARG A 30 12.18 -14.40 -5.59
C ARG A 30 12.11 -12.87 -5.57
N ALA A 31 12.15 -12.22 -6.73
CA ALA A 31 12.09 -10.76 -6.81
C ALA A 31 10.76 -10.21 -6.22
N GLN A 32 9.64 -10.91 -6.43
CA GLN A 32 8.35 -10.52 -5.85
C GLN A 32 8.32 -10.74 -4.34
N TRP A 33 8.99 -11.79 -3.83
CA TRP A 33 9.17 -12.01 -2.40
C TRP A 33 10.03 -10.94 -1.73
N GLU A 34 11.11 -10.51 -2.38
CA GLU A 34 11.97 -9.41 -1.91
C GLU A 34 11.17 -8.10 -1.89
N GLN A 35 10.47 -7.76 -2.97
CA GLN A 35 9.61 -6.57 -3.00
C GLN A 35 8.52 -6.60 -1.92
N LEU A 36 7.87 -7.75 -1.71
CA LEU A 36 6.86 -7.90 -0.66
C LEU A 36 7.47 -7.69 0.73
N ARG A 37 8.65 -8.27 0.99
CA ARG A 37 9.38 -8.08 2.24
C ARG A 37 9.66 -6.60 2.49
N ASP A 38 10.16 -5.89 1.48
CA ASP A 38 10.49 -4.47 1.60
C ASP A 38 9.26 -3.62 1.89
N VAL A 39 8.15 -3.89 1.19
CA VAL A 39 6.86 -3.23 1.45
C VAL A 39 6.37 -3.49 2.88
N LEU A 40 6.47 -4.71 3.38
CA LEU A 40 6.05 -5.06 4.74
C LEU A 40 6.93 -4.40 5.80
N ILE A 41 8.25 -4.35 5.59
CA ILE A 41 9.19 -3.67 6.49
C ILE A 41 8.88 -2.18 6.52
N ALA A 42 8.73 -1.53 5.36
CA ALA A 42 8.37 -0.12 5.27
C ALA A 42 7.05 0.16 5.98
N TRP A 43 6.04 -0.71 5.80
CA TRP A 43 4.74 -0.55 6.44
C TRP A 43 4.85 -0.64 7.97
N ARG A 44 5.60 -1.61 8.49
CA ARG A 44 5.86 -1.74 9.93
C ARG A 44 6.54 -0.48 10.48
N THR A 45 7.57 0.01 9.81
CA THR A 45 8.30 1.21 10.22
C THR A 45 7.38 2.43 10.24
N ASN A 46 6.57 2.61 9.20
CA ASN A 46 5.63 3.73 9.10
C ASN A 46 4.58 3.70 10.21
N VAL A 47 4.02 2.52 10.51
CA VAL A 47 3.04 2.36 11.60
C VAL A 47 3.67 2.67 12.96
N ASN A 48 4.89 2.16 13.21
CA ASN A 48 5.60 2.43 14.46
C ASN A 48 5.92 3.92 14.61
N SER A 49 6.42 4.57 13.56
CA SER A 49 6.72 6.01 13.58
C SER A 49 5.48 6.87 13.80
N ALA A 50 4.35 6.52 13.16
CA ALA A 50 3.08 7.20 13.40
C ALA A 50 2.61 7.01 14.85
N HIS A 51 2.75 5.80 15.41
CA HIS A 51 2.40 5.50 16.80
C HIS A 51 3.24 6.29 17.81
N GLU A 52 4.55 6.36 17.60
CA GLU A 52 5.45 7.15 18.43
C GLU A 52 5.14 8.65 18.35
N SER A 53 4.89 9.16 17.14
CA SER A 53 4.49 10.55 16.92
C SER A 53 3.19 10.88 17.67
N MET A 54 2.19 10.00 17.61
CA MET A 54 0.93 10.17 18.34
C MET A 54 1.13 10.16 19.87
N LYS A 55 1.98 9.26 20.39
CA LYS A 55 2.32 9.25 21.82
C LYS A 55 2.97 10.56 22.25
N SER A 56 3.92 11.07 21.46
CA SER A 56 4.58 12.34 21.76
C SER A 56 3.60 13.50 21.83
N VAL A 57 2.63 13.56 20.92
CA VAL A 57 1.60 14.61 20.92
C VAL A 57 0.66 14.46 22.12
N ALA A 58 0.26 13.22 22.46
CA ALA A 58 -0.61 12.96 23.60
C ALA A 58 0.06 13.36 24.94
N VAL A 59 1.35 13.09 25.10
CA VAL A 59 2.11 13.52 26.29
C VAL A 59 2.19 15.05 26.37
N ALA A 60 2.49 15.72 25.26
CA ALA A 60 2.55 17.19 25.21
C ALA A 60 1.20 17.87 25.53
N GLN A 61 0.07 17.21 25.27
CA GLN A 61 -1.27 17.70 25.65
C GLN A 61 -1.62 17.47 27.12
N ILE A 62 -0.95 16.56 27.82
CA ILE A 62 -1.15 16.31 29.25
C ILE A 62 -0.34 17.30 30.09
N GLU A 63 0.79 17.77 29.57
CA GLU A 63 1.67 18.73 30.24
C GLU A 63 1.20 20.19 30.14
N TYR A 64 0.14 20.48 29.37
CA TYR A 64 -0.50 21.79 29.25
C TYR A 64 -1.87 21.81 29.93
#